data_AF-A0A660QXN6-F1
#
_entry.id   AF-A0A660QXN6-F1
#
_cell.length_a   1.000
_cell.length_b   1.000
_cell.length_c   1.000
_cell.angle_alpha   90.00
_cell.angle_beta   90.00
_cell.angle_gamma   90.00
#
_symmetry.space_group_name_H-M   'P 1'
#
loop_
_entity.id
_entity.type
_entity.pdbx_description
1 polymer ?
#
loop_
_entity_poly.entity_id
_entity_poly.type
_entity_poly.pdbx_seq_one_letter_code
_entity_poly.pdbx_strand_id
1 'polypeptide(L)'
;INGDGFDDAVVAQAGYGGQAFFAAHSVANGSDPNRGDFSSASTSVSTLLGTTAGSQGVFLADVNGDGIDDAVNVEGGGFAWSAHHSTAGGLGTTVGSSLGTFGSSAQGDIPLMGDFNGDGFTDVAVYRTSSATEWFINKSTASGLGGGGTILGHDFGFGTDIPFVGDVNGDGRDDAILMRANGNSLSWIAGYSDANGAPGAAGNSGFVNFGLFSQGDVPFVADVNGDGLTDIGVKRGNEYLVAFTGAGGALSSTVGDQFNFGFATDQVLFGDFNVIPEPAAIGMILLGGSVLWIRKHFMV
;
A
#
# COMPACT_ATOMS: atom_id res chain seq x y z
N ILE A 1 3.52 11.13 7.45
CA ILE A 1 3.07 12.22 6.55
C ILE A 1 3.82 13.52 6.83
N ASN A 2 4.18 13.80 8.08
CA ASN A 2 4.88 15.02 8.45
C ASN A 2 6.36 14.79 8.80
N GLY A 3 6.93 13.63 8.47
CA GLY A 3 8.36 13.30 8.65
C GLY A 3 8.93 13.57 10.05
N ASP A 4 8.09 13.74 11.07
CA ASP A 4 8.52 14.11 12.42
C ASP A 4 8.92 12.89 13.26
N GLY A 5 8.91 11.72 12.60
CA GLY A 5 9.16 10.42 13.21
C GLY A 5 7.99 9.91 14.04
N PHE A 6 6.79 10.51 13.95
CA PHE A 6 5.57 9.97 14.52
C PHE A 6 4.56 9.56 13.43
N ASP A 7 3.76 8.55 13.73
CA ASP A 7 2.78 8.02 12.79
C ASP A 7 1.60 8.99 12.63
N ASP A 8 1.17 9.21 11.40
CA ASP A 8 0.04 10.07 11.08
C ASP A 8 -1.12 9.26 10.49
N ALA A 9 -2.35 9.64 10.78
CA ALA A 9 -3.51 8.94 10.26
C ALA A 9 -4.04 9.64 9.00
N VAL A 10 -4.13 8.92 7.87
CA VAL A 10 -4.77 9.42 6.63
C VAL A 10 -6.11 8.75 6.40
N VAL A 11 -7.11 9.53 6.01
CA VAL A 11 -8.33 9.02 5.39
C VAL A 11 -8.65 9.73 4.09
N ALA A 12 -8.91 8.94 3.05
CA ALA A 12 -9.53 9.39 1.82
C ALA A 12 -11.06 9.28 1.95
N GLN A 13 -11.77 10.39 1.86
CA GLN A 13 -13.24 10.42 1.92
C GLN A 13 -13.82 11.05 0.65
N ALA A 14 -14.81 10.40 0.06
CA ALA A 14 -15.67 10.99 -0.97
C ALA A 14 -16.81 11.79 -0.32
N GLY A 15 -17.03 13.05 -0.73
CA GLY A 15 -18.20 13.81 -0.24
C GLY A 15 -18.15 15.34 -0.25
N TYR A 16 -17.01 15.96 -0.59
CA TYR A 16 -16.83 17.42 -0.50
C TYR A 16 -16.73 18.10 -1.87
N GLY A 17 -17.47 17.59 -2.85
CA GLY A 17 -17.24 17.89 -4.26
C GLY A 17 -16.25 16.92 -4.90
N GLY A 18 -15.29 16.32 -4.18
CA GLY A 18 -14.27 15.40 -4.71
C GLY A 18 -13.78 14.36 -3.69
N GLN A 19 -12.62 13.73 -3.96
CA GLN A 19 -11.88 12.94 -2.97
C GLN A 19 -11.07 13.91 -2.10
N ALA A 20 -11.21 13.80 -0.78
CA ALA A 20 -10.44 14.61 0.16
C ALA A 20 -9.58 13.68 1.02
N PHE A 21 -8.31 14.02 1.16
CA PHE A 21 -7.46 13.41 2.17
C PHE A 21 -7.52 14.23 3.45
N PHE A 22 -7.71 13.53 4.57
CA PHE A 22 -7.65 14.07 5.91
C PHE A 22 -6.47 13.42 6.61
N ALA A 23 -5.53 14.24 7.06
CA ALA A 23 -4.40 13.79 7.87
C ALA A 23 -4.56 14.32 9.30
N ALA A 24 -4.58 13.42 10.28
CA ALA A 24 -4.40 13.79 11.68
C ALA A 24 -2.93 13.53 12.03
N HIS A 25 -2.23 14.57 12.51
CA HIS A 25 -0.85 14.43 12.95
C HIS A 25 -0.78 14.08 14.42
N SER A 26 0.12 13.16 14.76
CA SER A 26 0.47 12.93 16.15
C SER A 26 1.52 13.97 16.56
N VAL A 27 1.50 14.39 17.83
CA VAL A 27 2.54 15.26 18.40
C VAL A 27 2.99 14.71 19.74
N ALA A 28 4.26 14.87 20.09
CA ALA A 28 4.79 14.42 21.38
C ALA A 28 3.97 14.99 22.57
N ASN A 29 3.44 14.14 23.44
CA ASN A 29 2.73 14.54 24.66
C ASN A 29 3.59 14.35 25.91
N GLY A 30 4.09 15.48 26.44
CA GLY A 30 4.65 15.54 27.79
C GLY A 30 6.08 14.98 27.91
N SER A 31 6.40 14.44 29.09
CA SER A 31 7.76 14.00 29.48
C SER A 31 8.21 12.70 28.84
N ASP A 32 7.35 12.06 28.04
CA ASP A 32 7.73 10.89 27.26
C ASP A 32 7.94 11.33 25.81
N PRO A 33 9.20 11.52 25.38
CA PRO A 33 9.50 11.97 24.02
C PRO A 33 9.12 10.93 22.95
N ASN A 34 8.66 9.74 23.35
CA ASN A 34 8.28 8.65 22.46
C ASN A 34 6.75 8.43 22.40
N ARG A 35 5.94 9.29 23.04
CA ARG A 35 4.48 9.20 23.01
C ARG A 35 3.88 10.33 22.18
N GLY A 36 3.33 10.00 21.00
CA GLY A 36 2.51 10.92 20.21
C GLY A 36 1.03 10.88 20.62
N ASP A 37 0.42 12.02 20.95
CA ASP A 37 -1.05 12.15 21.04
C ASP A 37 -1.56 12.91 19.80
N PHE A 38 -2.56 12.36 19.11
CA PHE A 38 -3.27 13.05 18.04
C PHE A 38 -4.11 14.18 18.64
N SER A 39 -3.74 15.43 18.40
CA SER A 39 -4.50 16.60 18.85
C SER A 39 -5.45 17.07 17.76
N SER A 40 -6.68 17.49 18.13
CA SER A 40 -7.60 18.13 17.17
C SER A 40 -7.08 19.46 16.61
N ALA A 41 -5.99 20.00 17.18
CA ALA A 41 -5.27 21.17 16.71
C ALA A 41 -4.10 20.83 15.76
N SER A 42 -3.73 19.55 15.62
CA SER A 42 -2.64 19.05 14.77
C SER A 42 -3.18 18.34 13.53
N THR A 43 -4.24 18.87 12.94
CA THR A 43 -4.83 18.31 11.71
C THR A 43 -4.33 19.09 10.50
N SER A 44 -3.83 18.40 9.48
CA SER A 44 -3.69 19.01 8.16
C SER A 44 -5.06 18.98 7.50
N VAL A 45 -5.67 20.16 7.44
CA VAL A 45 -7.02 20.35 6.89
C VAL A 45 -6.99 20.14 5.38
N SER A 46 -7.79 19.16 4.94
CA SER A 46 -8.50 19.11 3.65
C SER A 46 -7.69 19.59 2.45
N THR A 47 -6.87 18.71 1.89
CA THR A 47 -6.63 18.78 0.45
C THR A 47 -7.83 18.20 -0.26
N LEU A 48 -8.74 19.09 -0.67
CA LEU A 48 -9.74 18.75 -1.68
C LEU A 48 -8.95 18.45 -2.96
N LEU A 49 -8.70 17.17 -3.21
CA LEU A 49 -8.21 16.75 -4.50
C LEU A 49 -9.34 16.88 -5.52
N GLY A 50 -8.93 17.09 -6.76
CA GLY A 50 -9.81 17.25 -7.91
C GLY A 50 -11.05 16.37 -7.82
N THR A 51 -12.18 17.00 -8.08
CA THR A 51 -13.51 16.40 -8.07
C THR A 51 -13.70 15.51 -9.29
N THR A 52 -12.99 14.40 -9.40
CA THR A 52 -13.20 13.51 -10.55
C THR A 52 -13.96 12.27 -10.09
N ALA A 53 -15.28 12.31 -10.27
CA ALA A 53 -16.06 11.11 -10.47
C ALA A 53 -15.31 10.24 -11.51
N GLY A 54 -14.70 9.13 -11.08
CA GLY A 54 -13.82 8.32 -11.92
C GLY A 54 -12.36 8.21 -11.47
N SER A 55 -12.03 8.51 -10.21
CA SER A 55 -10.79 8.02 -9.58
C SER A 55 -10.67 6.51 -9.75
N GLN A 56 -9.47 6.07 -10.12
CA GLN A 56 -9.13 4.67 -10.36
C GLN A 56 -8.21 4.11 -9.26
N GLY A 57 -7.70 4.97 -8.38
CA GLY A 57 -6.78 4.60 -7.29
C GLY A 57 -6.30 5.79 -6.48
N VAL A 58 -5.95 5.52 -5.22
CA VAL A 58 -5.40 6.45 -4.24
C VAL A 58 -4.32 5.69 -3.47
N PHE A 59 -3.14 6.28 -3.35
CA PHE A 59 -1.98 5.68 -2.69
C PHE A 59 -1.30 6.66 -1.74
N LEU A 60 -0.56 6.10 -0.79
CA LEU A 60 0.46 6.78 -0.01
C LEU A 60 1.79 6.12 -0.39
N ALA A 61 2.75 6.94 -0.80
CA ALA A 61 4.03 6.46 -1.30
C ALA A 61 5.06 7.58 -1.29
N ASP A 62 6.26 7.33 -0.80
CA ASP A 62 7.39 8.24 -0.98
C ASP A 62 7.84 8.22 -2.45
N VAL A 63 7.34 9.16 -3.25
CA VAL A 63 7.65 9.21 -4.70
C VAL A 63 8.79 10.15 -5.03
N ASN A 64 9.29 10.92 -4.05
CA ASN A 64 10.37 11.88 -4.23
C ASN A 64 11.64 11.51 -3.42
N GLY A 65 11.58 10.45 -2.61
CA GLY A 65 12.66 9.89 -1.80
C GLY A 65 13.04 10.76 -0.61
N ASP A 66 12.12 11.57 -0.09
CA ASP A 66 12.37 12.42 1.08
C ASP A 66 12.10 11.73 2.42
N GLY A 67 11.69 10.45 2.37
CA GLY A 67 11.36 9.62 3.52
C GLY A 67 9.96 9.87 4.06
N ILE A 68 9.11 10.61 3.34
CA ILE A 68 7.75 10.93 3.72
C ILE A 68 6.79 10.48 2.63
N ASP A 69 5.82 9.64 3.00
CA ASP A 69 4.80 9.22 2.04
C ASP A 69 3.97 10.41 1.50
N ASP A 70 3.88 10.47 0.18
CA ASP A 70 3.12 11.44 -0.58
C ASP A 70 1.73 10.92 -0.91
N ALA A 71 0.75 11.83 -0.97
CA ALA A 71 -0.58 11.48 -1.46
C ALA A 71 -0.58 11.39 -2.99
N VAL A 72 -0.79 10.18 -3.51
CA VAL A 72 -0.87 9.93 -4.95
C VAL A 72 -2.29 9.59 -5.35
N ASN A 73 -2.74 10.17 -6.45
CA ASN A 73 -4.10 10.01 -6.97
C ASN A 73 -4.07 9.69 -8.47
N VAL A 74 -4.97 8.80 -8.88
CA VAL A 74 -5.09 8.30 -10.25
C VAL A 74 -6.47 8.62 -10.80
N GLU A 75 -6.53 9.42 -11.87
CA GLU A 75 -7.79 9.91 -12.42
C GLU A 75 -8.03 9.50 -13.87
N GLY A 76 -9.31 9.27 -14.18
CA GLY A 76 -9.80 9.06 -15.54
C GLY A 76 -9.42 7.70 -16.13
N GLY A 77 -10.06 7.32 -17.23
CA GLY A 77 -9.88 5.98 -17.83
C GLY A 77 -8.52 5.72 -18.49
N GLY A 78 -7.67 6.75 -18.59
CA GLY A 78 -6.28 6.63 -19.04
C GLY A 78 -5.25 6.75 -17.91
N PHE A 79 -5.69 6.78 -16.65
CA PHE A 79 -4.83 6.84 -15.46
C PHE A 79 -3.84 8.00 -15.54
N ALA A 80 -4.33 9.23 -15.33
CA ALA A 80 -3.47 10.37 -15.08
C ALA A 80 -3.05 10.37 -13.61
N TRP A 81 -1.75 10.38 -13.34
CA TRP A 81 -1.21 10.27 -11.98
C TRP A 81 -0.72 11.62 -11.49
N SER A 82 -1.03 11.94 -10.24
CA SER A 82 -0.58 13.15 -9.58
C SER A 82 -0.17 12.84 -8.16
N ALA A 83 1.02 13.30 -7.75
CA ALA A 83 1.48 13.22 -6.38
C ALA A 83 1.52 14.61 -5.75
N HIS A 84 0.96 14.70 -4.56
CA HIS A 84 1.04 15.85 -3.68
C HIS A 84 2.14 15.57 -2.68
N HIS A 85 3.29 16.22 -2.86
CA HIS A 85 4.46 15.98 -2.03
C HIS A 85 4.18 16.41 -0.60
N SER A 86 4.16 15.45 0.30
CA SER A 86 4.12 15.67 1.73
C SER A 86 5.39 16.39 2.15
N THR A 87 5.33 17.03 3.31
CA THR A 87 6.47 17.73 3.89
C THR A 87 6.49 17.43 5.37
N ALA A 88 7.53 17.90 6.07
CA ALA A 88 7.53 17.82 7.51
C ALA A 88 6.32 18.50 8.22
N GLY A 89 5.53 19.27 7.48
CA GLY A 89 4.32 19.95 7.94
C GLY A 89 3.02 19.23 7.63
N GLY A 90 3.04 18.03 7.03
CA GLY A 90 1.86 17.26 6.64
C GLY A 90 1.68 17.13 5.12
N LEU A 91 0.47 16.70 4.70
CA LEU A 91 0.14 16.46 3.30
C LEU A 91 0.35 17.70 2.43
N GLY A 92 0.97 17.50 1.26
CA GLY A 92 1.17 18.56 0.28
C GLY A 92 -0.14 19.15 -0.23
N THR A 93 -0.26 20.48 -0.25
CA THR A 93 -1.48 21.15 -0.78
C THR A 93 -1.42 21.43 -2.28
N THR A 94 -0.27 21.22 -2.91
CA THR A 94 -0.04 21.42 -4.34
C THR A 94 0.49 20.15 -4.97
N VAL A 95 0.14 19.91 -6.24
CA VAL A 95 0.73 18.82 -7.02
C VAL A 95 2.23 19.07 -7.15
N GLY A 96 3.03 18.20 -6.54
CA GLY A 96 4.49 18.27 -6.55
C GLY A 96 5.10 17.55 -7.76
N SER A 97 4.45 16.50 -8.24
CA SER A 97 4.79 15.85 -9.51
C SER A 97 3.56 15.24 -10.18
N SER A 98 3.63 15.07 -11.50
CA SER A 98 2.58 14.40 -12.26
C SER A 98 3.17 13.55 -13.37
N LEU A 99 2.50 12.45 -13.62
CA LEU A 99 2.70 11.61 -14.77
C LEU A 99 1.42 11.66 -15.61
N GLY A 100 1.58 11.80 -16.93
CA GLY A 100 0.47 11.77 -17.85
C GLY A 100 -0.24 10.40 -17.87
N THR A 101 -0.87 10.08 -18.98
CA THR A 101 -1.54 8.78 -19.15
C THR A 101 -0.55 7.64 -18.99
N PHE A 102 -0.73 6.83 -17.94
CA PHE A 102 0.00 5.59 -17.72
C PHE A 102 -0.94 4.51 -17.20
N GLY A 103 -1.45 3.71 -18.13
CA GLY A 103 -2.46 2.68 -17.90
C GLY A 103 -3.78 2.98 -18.59
N SER A 104 -4.71 2.03 -18.53
CA SER A 104 -6.06 2.21 -19.06
C SER A 104 -7.09 1.30 -18.39
N SER A 105 -8.17 1.89 -17.86
CA SER A 105 -9.31 1.11 -17.36
C SER A 105 -9.99 0.30 -18.48
N ALA A 106 -9.93 0.76 -19.73
CA ALA A 106 -10.46 0.04 -20.88
C ALA A 106 -9.66 -1.26 -21.17
N GLN A 107 -8.43 -1.36 -20.68
CA GLN A 107 -7.59 -2.55 -20.75
C GLN A 107 -7.65 -3.39 -19.47
N GLY A 108 -8.50 -3.01 -18.51
CA GLY A 108 -8.58 -3.67 -17.22
C GLY A 108 -7.27 -3.54 -16.43
N ASP A 109 -6.56 -2.43 -16.61
CA ASP A 109 -5.37 -2.13 -15.83
C ASP A 109 -5.77 -1.87 -14.37
N ILE A 110 -4.97 -2.37 -13.45
CA ILE A 110 -5.07 -2.12 -12.01
C ILE A 110 -3.84 -1.27 -11.64
N PRO A 111 -4.02 -0.06 -11.07
CA PRO A 111 -2.90 0.77 -10.64
C PRO A 111 -2.26 0.22 -9.36
N LEU A 112 -0.93 0.17 -9.31
CA LEU A 112 -0.13 -0.20 -8.15
C LEU A 112 1.08 0.74 -8.00
N MET A 113 1.73 0.69 -6.84
CA MET A 113 2.96 1.44 -6.56
C MET A 113 3.92 0.57 -5.74
N GLY A 114 5.23 0.73 -5.96
CA GLY A 114 6.31 0.06 -5.21
C GLY A 114 7.70 0.42 -5.76
N ASP A 115 8.75 0.28 -4.96
CA ASP A 115 10.15 0.49 -5.39
C ASP A 115 10.70 -0.78 -6.06
N PHE A 116 10.39 -0.98 -7.35
CA PHE A 116 10.72 -2.25 -8.01
C PHE A 116 12.21 -2.40 -8.28
N ASN A 117 12.96 -1.30 -8.47
CA ASN A 117 14.38 -1.34 -8.79
C ASN A 117 15.31 -1.06 -7.59
N GLY A 118 14.75 -0.75 -6.42
CA GLY A 118 15.48 -0.63 -5.16
C GLY A 118 16.33 0.63 -5.10
N ASP A 119 15.87 1.69 -5.78
CA ASP A 119 16.57 2.97 -5.80
C ASP A 119 16.07 3.97 -4.76
N GLY A 120 15.11 3.55 -3.94
CA GLY A 120 14.51 4.30 -2.84
C GLY A 120 13.37 5.21 -3.28
N PHE A 121 12.91 5.14 -4.53
CA PHE A 121 11.76 5.89 -5.02
C PHE A 121 10.61 4.94 -5.34
N THR A 122 9.41 5.25 -4.86
CA THR A 122 8.25 4.43 -5.21
C THR A 122 7.87 4.64 -6.68
N ASP A 123 7.93 3.58 -7.48
CA ASP A 123 7.58 3.58 -8.88
C ASP A 123 6.06 3.46 -9.11
N VAL A 124 5.63 3.87 -10.31
CA VAL A 124 4.26 3.67 -10.77
C VAL A 124 4.17 2.36 -11.55
N ALA A 125 3.22 1.51 -11.20
CA ALA A 125 2.96 0.26 -11.91
C ALA A 125 1.50 0.12 -12.33
N VAL A 126 1.27 -0.61 -13.41
CA VAL A 126 -0.06 -1.12 -13.76
C VAL A 126 0.01 -2.62 -14.08
N TYR A 127 -0.97 -3.35 -13.54
CA TYR A 127 -1.21 -4.74 -13.84
C TYR A 127 -2.40 -4.88 -14.80
N ARG A 128 -2.14 -5.32 -16.03
CA ARG A 128 -3.13 -5.42 -17.11
C ARG A 128 -3.77 -6.80 -17.14
N THR A 129 -5.07 -6.85 -16.89
CA THR A 129 -5.84 -8.10 -16.89
C THR A 129 -6.29 -8.57 -18.29
N SER A 130 -6.23 -7.71 -19.30
CA SER A 130 -6.74 -8.01 -20.65
C SER A 130 -5.73 -8.66 -21.62
N SER A 131 -4.45 -8.79 -21.25
CA SER A 131 -3.40 -9.32 -22.14
C SER A 131 -2.52 -10.36 -21.46
N ALA A 132 -1.74 -11.09 -22.26
CA ALA A 132 -0.76 -12.07 -21.78
C ALA A 132 0.46 -11.43 -21.09
N THR A 133 0.77 -10.16 -21.44
CA THR A 133 1.76 -9.32 -20.76
C THR A 133 1.06 -8.44 -19.74
N GLU A 134 1.50 -8.47 -18.49
CA GLU A 134 0.65 -8.02 -17.40
C GLU A 134 1.23 -6.82 -16.69
N TRP A 135 2.56 -6.74 -16.54
CA TRP A 135 3.18 -5.66 -15.79
C TRP A 135 3.76 -4.57 -16.69
N PHE A 136 3.44 -3.32 -16.35
CA PHE A 136 4.06 -2.13 -16.91
C PHE A 136 4.50 -1.24 -15.76
N ILE A 137 5.76 -0.82 -15.76
CA ILE A 137 6.34 -0.01 -14.68
C ILE A 137 6.92 1.25 -15.29
N ASN A 138 6.68 2.38 -14.64
CA ASN A 138 7.29 3.67 -14.94
C ASN A 138 8.01 4.15 -13.69
N LYS A 139 9.34 4.09 -13.77
CA LYS A 139 10.18 4.27 -12.61
C LYS A 139 10.25 5.73 -12.22
N SER A 140 10.10 5.98 -10.94
CA SER A 140 10.18 7.31 -10.36
C SER A 140 11.64 7.75 -10.20
N THR A 141 11.84 9.00 -9.80
CA THR A 141 13.15 9.54 -9.46
C THR A 141 12.97 10.55 -8.33
N ALA A 142 14.06 11.14 -7.85
CA ALA A 142 14.00 12.30 -6.94
C ALA A 142 13.20 13.51 -7.47
N SER A 143 12.84 13.54 -8.76
CA SER A 143 11.95 14.58 -9.32
C SER A 143 10.46 14.24 -9.21
N GLY A 144 10.11 13.10 -8.62
CA GLY A 144 8.75 12.58 -8.48
C GLY A 144 8.38 11.50 -9.49
N LEU A 145 7.09 11.40 -9.79
CA LEU A 145 6.51 10.35 -10.63
C LEU A 145 7.17 10.27 -12.03
N GLY A 146 7.71 9.09 -12.34
CA GLY A 146 8.30 8.78 -13.65
C GLY A 146 9.71 9.36 -13.91
N GLY A 147 10.18 9.20 -15.14
CA GLY A 147 11.48 9.74 -15.59
C GLY A 147 12.69 8.83 -15.35
N GLY A 148 12.54 7.76 -14.55
CA GLY A 148 13.55 6.73 -14.27
C GLY A 148 13.64 5.64 -15.35
N GLY A 149 12.82 5.72 -16.40
CA GLY A 149 12.69 4.73 -17.47
C GLY A 149 11.45 3.86 -17.29
N THR A 150 11.16 3.02 -18.29
CA THR A 150 9.96 2.17 -18.29
C THR A 150 10.29 0.71 -18.56
N ILE A 151 9.52 -0.17 -17.94
CA ILE A 151 9.39 -1.57 -18.32
C ILE A 151 8.04 -1.73 -18.97
N LEU A 152 8.04 -2.10 -20.25
CA LEU A 152 6.81 -2.23 -21.03
C LEU A 152 6.55 -3.72 -21.31
N GLY A 153 5.54 -4.27 -20.64
CA GLY A 153 5.02 -5.61 -20.92
C GLY A 153 5.93 -6.73 -20.40
N HIS A 154 6.02 -6.86 -19.08
CA HIS A 154 6.64 -8.01 -18.43
C HIS A 154 5.60 -9.08 -18.05
N ASP A 155 5.95 -10.34 -18.27
CA ASP A 155 5.05 -11.50 -18.11
C ASP A 155 5.25 -12.12 -16.72
N PHE A 156 4.35 -11.82 -15.80
CA PHE A 156 4.26 -12.51 -14.52
C PHE A 156 2.81 -12.51 -14.00
N GLY A 157 2.16 -13.68 -14.05
CA GLY A 157 0.78 -13.89 -13.62
C GLY A 157 -0.16 -14.37 -14.72
N PHE A 158 -1.46 -14.33 -14.41
CA PHE A 158 -2.58 -14.39 -15.37
C PHE A 158 -3.58 -13.29 -15.05
N GLY A 159 -4.21 -12.66 -16.05
CA GLY A 159 -5.18 -11.58 -15.85
C GLY A 159 -6.42 -11.87 -14.97
N THR A 160 -6.57 -13.08 -14.43
CA THR A 160 -7.53 -13.41 -13.36
C THR A 160 -6.98 -13.22 -11.94
N ASP A 161 -5.70 -12.89 -11.82
CA ASP A 161 -5.01 -12.74 -10.55
C ASP A 161 -5.30 -11.36 -9.95
N ILE A 162 -5.24 -11.30 -8.62
CA ILE A 162 -5.30 -10.05 -7.87
C ILE A 162 -3.86 -9.68 -7.50
N PRO A 163 -3.35 -8.54 -8.00
CA PRO A 163 -1.98 -8.13 -7.76
C PRO A 163 -1.83 -7.36 -6.45
N PHE A 164 -0.67 -7.56 -5.83
CA PHE A 164 -0.13 -6.86 -4.67
C PHE A 164 1.36 -6.62 -4.92
N VAL A 165 1.96 -5.74 -4.11
CA VAL A 165 3.35 -5.33 -4.21
C VAL A 165 3.94 -5.22 -2.81
N GLY A 166 5.21 -5.61 -2.66
CA GLY A 166 6.00 -5.44 -1.43
C GLY A 166 7.28 -6.27 -1.47
N ASP A 167 8.32 -5.86 -0.73
CA ASP A 167 9.57 -6.63 -0.61
C ASP A 167 9.32 -7.94 0.13
N VAL A 168 9.12 -9.04 -0.61
CA VAL A 168 8.81 -10.34 -0.02
C VAL A 168 10.09 -11.12 0.31
N ASN A 169 11.21 -10.79 -0.33
CA ASN A 169 12.43 -11.58 -0.26
C ASN A 169 13.56 -10.92 0.57
N GLY A 170 13.37 -9.66 0.96
CA GLY A 170 14.26 -8.86 1.79
C GLY A 170 15.45 -8.27 1.04
N ASP A 171 15.33 -8.06 -0.27
CA ASP A 171 16.42 -7.57 -1.12
C ASP A 171 16.39 -6.05 -1.36
N GLY A 172 15.44 -5.36 -0.72
CA GLY A 172 15.22 -3.93 -0.81
C GLY A 172 14.50 -3.49 -2.08
N ARG A 173 13.94 -4.43 -2.86
CA ARG A 173 13.03 -4.15 -3.97
C ARG A 173 11.66 -4.69 -3.65
N ASP A 174 10.65 -3.94 -4.05
CA ASP A 174 9.30 -4.43 -4.05
C ASP A 174 9.10 -5.49 -5.15
N ASP A 175 8.48 -6.61 -4.74
CA ASP A 175 8.19 -7.75 -5.58
C ASP A 175 6.71 -7.79 -5.97
N ALA A 176 6.38 -8.46 -7.07
CA ALA A 176 4.99 -8.73 -7.41
C ALA A 176 4.47 -9.90 -6.58
N ILE A 177 3.35 -9.72 -5.89
CA ILE A 177 2.65 -10.79 -5.18
C ILE A 177 1.28 -10.97 -5.83
N LEU A 178 0.96 -12.18 -6.27
CA LEU A 178 -0.29 -12.49 -6.96
C LEU A 178 -1.12 -13.47 -6.15
N MET A 179 -2.40 -13.14 -5.99
CA MET A 179 -3.40 -14.02 -5.41
C MET A 179 -4.34 -14.52 -6.50
N ARG A 180 -4.53 -15.83 -6.57
CA ARG A 180 -5.44 -16.50 -7.49
C ARG A 180 -6.50 -17.28 -6.73
N ALA A 181 -7.76 -17.02 -7.03
CA ALA A 181 -8.84 -17.90 -6.60
C ALA A 181 -8.77 -19.24 -7.35
N ASN A 182 -8.57 -20.34 -6.63
CA ASN A 182 -8.51 -21.70 -7.16
C ASN A 182 -9.55 -22.60 -6.48
N GLY A 183 -10.76 -22.58 -7.03
CA GLY A 183 -11.91 -23.23 -6.42
C GLY A 183 -12.22 -22.60 -5.07
N ASN A 184 -12.02 -23.34 -3.98
CA ASN A 184 -12.24 -22.84 -2.63
C ASN A 184 -10.98 -22.24 -1.97
N SER A 185 -9.79 -22.44 -2.54
CA SER A 185 -8.53 -21.96 -1.94
C SER A 185 -8.10 -20.65 -2.59
N LEU A 186 -7.43 -19.79 -1.82
CA LEU A 186 -6.66 -18.68 -2.37
C LEU A 186 -5.21 -19.14 -2.51
N SER A 187 -4.72 -19.21 -3.75
CA SER A 187 -3.35 -19.59 -4.09
C SER A 187 -2.50 -18.35 -4.31
N TRP A 188 -1.36 -18.27 -3.64
CA TRP A 188 -0.44 -17.13 -3.65
C TRP A 188 0.87 -17.51 -4.34
N ILE A 189 1.47 -16.55 -5.04
CA ILE A 189 2.82 -16.65 -5.60
C ILE A 189 3.46 -15.26 -5.59
N ALA A 190 4.74 -15.19 -5.22
CA ALA A 190 5.53 -13.97 -5.34
C ALA A 190 6.59 -14.12 -6.43
N GLY A 191 6.75 -13.10 -7.26
CA GLY A 191 7.71 -13.01 -8.34
C GLY A 191 8.73 -11.93 -8.05
N TYR A 192 9.99 -12.34 -7.88
CA TYR A 192 11.05 -11.47 -7.40
C TYR A 192 11.51 -10.50 -8.48
N SER A 193 11.57 -9.22 -8.14
CA SER A 193 12.01 -8.15 -9.02
C SER A 193 13.52 -8.24 -9.28
N ASP A 194 13.92 -8.13 -10.54
CA ASP A 194 15.35 -8.00 -10.87
C ASP A 194 15.86 -6.57 -10.59
N ALA A 195 17.17 -6.36 -10.74
CA ALA A 195 17.79 -5.07 -10.52
C ALA A 195 17.31 -3.95 -11.48
N ASN A 196 16.57 -4.28 -12.55
CA ASN A 196 15.97 -3.28 -13.42
C ASN A 196 14.55 -2.91 -12.99
N GLY A 197 13.94 -3.70 -12.11
CA GLY A 197 12.57 -3.59 -11.64
C GLY A 197 11.58 -4.54 -12.33
N ALA A 198 12.03 -5.56 -13.04
CA ALA A 198 11.12 -6.49 -13.72
C ALA A 198 10.63 -7.59 -12.76
N PRO A 199 9.32 -7.61 -12.38
CA PRO A 199 8.81 -8.52 -11.36
C PRO A 199 8.75 -9.97 -11.85
N GLY A 200 9.36 -10.91 -11.13
CA GLY A 200 9.44 -12.32 -11.50
C GLY A 200 10.66 -12.69 -12.35
N ALA A 201 11.43 -11.70 -12.80
CA ALA A 201 12.65 -11.93 -13.57
C ALA A 201 13.79 -12.51 -12.71
N ALA A 202 13.80 -12.29 -11.40
CA ALA A 202 14.77 -12.86 -10.46
C ALA A 202 14.34 -14.22 -9.86
N GLY A 203 13.19 -14.77 -10.28
CA GLY A 203 12.65 -16.02 -9.77
C GLY A 203 11.28 -15.86 -9.13
N ASN A 204 10.79 -16.90 -8.45
CA ASN A 204 9.52 -16.85 -7.73
C ASN A 204 9.51 -17.81 -6.53
N SER A 205 8.57 -17.58 -5.62
CA SER A 205 8.37 -18.37 -4.39
C SER A 205 7.79 -19.76 -4.61
N GLY A 206 7.28 -20.06 -5.81
CA GLY A 206 6.32 -21.14 -6.01
C GLY A 206 4.95 -20.84 -5.40
N PHE A 207 3.99 -21.75 -5.60
CA PHE A 207 2.61 -21.57 -5.14
C PHE A 207 2.39 -22.08 -3.71
N VAL A 208 1.66 -21.29 -2.93
CA VAL A 208 1.18 -21.65 -1.59
C VAL A 208 -0.30 -21.38 -1.46
N ASN A 209 -1.05 -22.24 -0.76
CA ASN A 209 -2.47 -22.02 -0.49
C ASN A 209 -2.66 -21.45 0.92
N PHE A 210 -3.28 -20.28 1.02
CA PHE A 210 -3.57 -19.63 2.29
C PHE A 210 -4.86 -18.80 2.17
N GLY A 211 -5.87 -19.14 2.97
CA GLY A 211 -7.21 -18.54 2.90
C GLY A 211 -8.21 -19.30 2.03
N LEU A 212 -9.48 -18.96 2.21
CA LEU A 212 -10.63 -19.68 1.67
C LEU A 212 -11.68 -18.75 1.06
N PHE A 213 -11.97 -18.96 -0.22
CA PHE A 213 -12.97 -18.16 -0.95
C PHE A 213 -14.38 -18.28 -0.35
N SER A 214 -14.83 -19.48 0.05
CA SER A 214 -16.18 -19.66 0.63
C SER A 214 -16.39 -19.00 1.99
N GLN A 215 -15.33 -18.58 2.67
CA GLN A 215 -15.43 -17.86 3.95
C GLN A 215 -15.44 -16.34 3.77
N GLY A 216 -15.38 -15.85 2.53
CA GLY A 216 -15.32 -14.42 2.25
C GLY A 216 -13.99 -13.80 2.64
N ASP A 217 -12.90 -14.58 2.60
CA ASP A 217 -11.56 -14.11 2.91
C ASP A 217 -11.12 -13.04 1.91
N VAL A 218 -10.76 -11.87 2.42
CA VAL A 218 -10.24 -10.73 1.65
C VAL A 218 -8.71 -10.72 1.78
N PRO A 219 -7.97 -10.88 0.67
CA PRO A 219 -6.51 -10.92 0.69
C PRO A 219 -5.89 -9.56 1.00
N PHE A 220 -4.75 -9.58 1.70
CA PHE A 220 -3.89 -8.42 1.92
C PHE A 220 -2.41 -8.84 2.01
N VAL A 221 -1.50 -7.88 1.92
CA VAL A 221 -0.07 -8.04 2.19
C VAL A 221 0.42 -6.92 3.10
N ALA A 222 1.36 -7.22 3.98
CA ALA A 222 2.04 -6.27 4.88
C ALA A 222 3.17 -6.98 5.62
N ASP A 223 4.20 -6.27 6.05
CA ASP A 223 5.11 -6.78 7.09
C ASP A 223 4.40 -6.71 8.45
N VAL A 224 3.88 -7.84 8.95
CA VAL A 224 3.08 -7.88 10.19
C VAL A 224 3.91 -8.29 11.41
N ASN A 225 5.09 -8.88 11.21
CA ASN A 225 5.97 -9.27 12.31
C ASN A 225 7.16 -8.32 12.52
N GLY A 226 7.36 -7.35 11.62
CA GLY A 226 8.43 -6.35 11.65
C GLY A 226 9.80 -6.91 11.25
N ASP A 227 9.85 -8.01 10.49
CA ASP A 227 11.10 -8.63 10.06
C ASP A 227 11.66 -8.03 8.75
N GLY A 228 10.96 -7.06 8.17
CA GLY A 228 11.31 -6.40 6.92
C GLY A 228 10.88 -7.18 5.68
N LEU A 229 10.17 -8.31 5.82
CA LEU A 229 9.59 -9.05 4.72
C LEU A 229 8.08 -8.81 4.66
N THR A 230 7.57 -8.69 3.44
CA THR A 230 6.13 -8.61 3.21
C THR A 230 5.47 -9.97 3.47
N ASP A 231 4.55 -10.03 4.43
CA ASP A 231 3.73 -11.19 4.72
C ASP A 231 2.46 -11.23 3.88
N ILE A 232 1.88 -12.43 3.72
CA ILE A 232 0.55 -12.61 3.12
C ILE A 232 -0.52 -12.81 4.20
N GLY A 233 -1.70 -12.27 3.96
CA GLY A 233 -2.78 -12.31 4.92
C GLY A 233 -4.17 -12.39 4.30
N VAL A 234 -5.14 -12.79 5.12
CA VAL A 234 -6.56 -12.73 4.78
C VAL A 234 -7.38 -12.16 5.94
N LYS A 235 -8.35 -11.31 5.60
CA LYS A 235 -9.39 -10.83 6.51
C LYS A 235 -10.67 -11.64 6.32
N ARG A 236 -11.16 -12.22 7.41
CA ARG A 236 -12.41 -12.99 7.48
C ARG A 236 -13.38 -12.31 8.44
N GLY A 237 -14.29 -11.50 7.91
CA GLY A 237 -15.12 -10.64 8.75
C GLY A 237 -14.23 -9.65 9.51
N ASN A 238 -14.16 -9.76 10.84
CA ASN A 238 -13.26 -8.96 11.68
C ASN A 238 -12.01 -9.75 12.14
N GLU A 239 -11.85 -11.00 11.73
CA GLU A 239 -10.66 -11.81 11.98
C GLU A 239 -9.61 -11.58 10.90
N TYR A 240 -8.34 -11.57 11.30
CA TYR A 240 -7.18 -11.46 10.44
C TYR A 240 -6.33 -12.70 10.68
N LEU A 241 -5.96 -13.36 9.60
CA LEU A 241 -5.01 -14.47 9.62
C LEU A 241 -3.84 -14.09 8.74
N VAL A 242 -2.63 -14.18 9.29
CA VAL A 242 -1.39 -13.80 8.60
C VAL A 242 -0.48 -15.01 8.56
N ALA A 243 0.12 -15.27 7.40
CA ALA A 243 1.17 -16.26 7.25
C ALA A 243 2.49 -15.54 7.02
N PHE A 244 3.41 -15.67 7.97
CA PHE A 244 4.70 -15.01 7.90
C PHE A 244 5.53 -15.55 6.74
N THR A 245 6.15 -14.63 6.01
CA THR A 245 7.08 -14.94 4.94
C THR A 245 8.43 -15.33 5.54
N GLY A 246 8.99 -16.46 5.09
CA GLY A 246 10.32 -16.89 5.49
C GLY A 246 11.42 -16.24 4.66
N ALA A 247 12.64 -16.26 5.19
CA ALA A 247 13.83 -15.74 4.52
C ALA A 247 13.94 -16.16 3.04
N GLY A 248 14.29 -15.19 2.18
CA GLY A 248 14.38 -15.40 0.73
C GLY A 248 13.04 -15.54 0.03
N GLY A 249 11.96 -15.02 0.61
CA GLY A 249 10.63 -14.97 -0.01
C GLY A 249 9.86 -16.29 0.06
N ALA A 250 10.11 -17.09 1.10
CA ALA A 250 9.44 -18.37 1.31
C ALA A 250 8.03 -18.16 1.89
N LEU A 251 7.02 -18.06 1.01
CA LEU A 251 5.62 -17.97 1.43
C LEU A 251 5.20 -19.20 2.26
N SER A 252 4.25 -19.00 3.19
CA SER A 252 3.79 -20.03 4.13
C SER A 252 2.27 -20.24 4.06
N SER A 253 1.83 -21.49 4.25
CA SER A 253 0.41 -21.82 4.46
C SER A 253 0.04 -21.88 5.95
N THR A 254 1.00 -21.62 6.83
CA THR A 254 0.83 -21.70 8.28
C THR A 254 0.49 -20.32 8.81
N VAL A 255 -0.55 -20.24 9.63
CA VAL A 255 -0.91 -19.01 10.35
C VAL A 255 0.22 -18.69 11.33
N GLY A 256 0.93 -17.59 11.08
CA GLY A 256 1.94 -17.00 11.95
C GLY A 256 1.33 -16.08 13.01
N ASP A 257 0.26 -15.35 12.66
CA ASP A 257 -0.54 -14.55 13.60
C ASP A 257 -2.03 -14.59 13.28
N GLN A 258 -2.86 -14.45 14.31
CA GLN A 258 -4.31 -14.43 14.21
C GLN A 258 -4.92 -13.49 15.24
N PHE A 259 -5.72 -12.53 14.79
CA PHE A 259 -6.34 -11.54 15.68
C PHE A 259 -7.68 -11.03 15.18
N ASN A 260 -8.48 -10.45 16.07
CA ASN A 260 -9.72 -9.77 15.72
C ASN A 260 -9.55 -8.26 15.84
N PHE A 261 -9.96 -7.50 14.83
CA PHE A 261 -9.82 -6.04 14.82
C PHE A 261 -10.88 -5.34 13.97
N GLY A 262 -11.36 -4.18 14.44
CA GLY A 262 -12.41 -3.42 13.77
C GLY A 262 -13.73 -4.19 13.58
N PHE A 263 -14.57 -3.68 12.68
CA PHE A 263 -15.80 -4.34 12.24
C PHE A 263 -15.59 -5.10 10.93
N ALA A 264 -16.50 -6.04 10.66
CA ALA A 264 -16.46 -6.84 9.44
C ALA A 264 -16.52 -6.00 8.15
N THR A 265 -17.14 -4.81 8.22
CA THR A 265 -17.32 -3.89 7.09
C THR A 265 -16.15 -2.91 6.90
N ASP A 266 -15.19 -2.89 7.82
CA ASP A 266 -14.10 -1.93 7.75
C ASP A 266 -13.14 -2.29 6.62
N GLN A 267 -12.67 -1.26 5.91
CA GLN A 267 -11.53 -1.32 5.00
C GLN A 267 -10.24 -1.16 5.80
N VAL A 268 -9.21 -1.88 5.39
CA VAL A 268 -7.94 -1.97 6.12
C VAL A 268 -6.86 -1.31 5.29
N LEU A 269 -6.02 -0.53 5.97
CA LEU A 269 -4.83 0.07 5.42
C LEU A 269 -3.65 -0.47 6.23
N PHE A 270 -2.60 -0.87 5.53
CA PHE A 270 -1.33 -1.28 6.12
C PHE A 270 -0.26 -0.27 5.68
N GLY A 271 0.70 -0.04 6.55
CA GLY A 271 1.80 0.89 6.34
C GLY A 271 2.79 0.75 7.48
N ASP A 272 3.98 1.31 7.32
CA ASP A 272 4.92 1.41 8.42
C ASP A 272 4.38 2.42 9.45
N PHE A 273 4.01 1.92 10.63
CA PHE A 273 3.55 2.68 11.79
C PHE A 273 4.53 2.53 12.98
N ASN A 274 5.84 2.57 12.70
CA ASN A 274 6.88 2.09 13.62
C ASN A 274 7.13 2.90 14.89
N VAL A 275 6.28 3.86 15.32
CA VAL A 275 6.61 4.70 16.49
C VAL A 275 5.57 4.73 17.63
N ILE A 276 4.72 3.69 17.79
CA ILE A 276 4.06 3.41 19.09
C ILE A 276 4.97 2.55 20.01
N PRO A 277 5.53 3.04 21.14
CA PRO A 277 6.11 2.17 22.15
C PRO A 277 4.95 1.62 23.01
N GLU A 278 4.66 0.33 22.89
CA GLU A 278 3.50 -0.42 23.46
C GLU A 278 3.36 -0.36 25.03
N PRO A 279 2.18 -0.66 25.64
CA PRO A 279 1.15 -1.52 25.07
C PRO A 279 -0.34 -1.11 25.05
N ALA A 280 -1.04 -1.66 24.03
CA ALA A 280 -2.45 -2.05 24.00
C ALA A 280 -3.57 -1.03 23.69
N ALA A 281 -3.28 0.20 23.26
CA ALA A 281 -4.36 1.16 22.97
C ALA A 281 -4.80 1.13 21.50
N ILE A 282 -5.96 0.53 21.25
CA ILE A 282 -6.73 0.71 20.01
C ILE A 282 -7.12 2.20 19.90
N GLY A 283 -6.60 2.90 18.89
CA GLY A 283 -7.00 4.26 18.56
C GLY A 283 -8.24 4.26 17.67
N MET A 284 -9.24 5.09 18.00
CA MET A 284 -10.46 5.28 17.20
C MET A 284 -10.53 6.74 16.77
N ILE A 285 -10.55 7.01 15.46
CA ILE A 285 -10.68 8.37 14.91
C ILE A 285 -12.04 8.47 14.20
N LEU A 286 -12.88 9.41 14.64
CA LEU A 286 -14.16 9.75 14.00
C LEU A 286 -13.94 10.76 12.88
N LEU A 287 -14.35 10.40 11.67
CA LEU A 287 -14.17 11.20 10.46
C LEU A 287 -15.49 11.33 9.73
N GLY A 288 -16.19 12.44 9.94
CA GLY A 288 -17.36 12.82 9.13
C GLY A 288 -18.43 11.74 8.97
N GLY A 289 -18.59 10.84 9.96
CA GLY A 289 -19.52 9.69 9.93
C GLY A 289 -18.88 8.31 9.80
N SER A 290 -17.57 8.22 9.53
CA SER A 290 -16.78 6.98 9.46
C SER A 290 -15.78 6.89 10.62
N VAL A 291 -15.24 5.68 10.86
CA VAL A 291 -14.25 5.42 11.93
C VAL A 291 -13.00 4.81 11.33
N LEU A 292 -11.83 5.39 11.60
CA LEU A 292 -10.52 4.78 11.31
C LEU A 292 -9.98 4.15 12.60
N TRP A 293 -9.58 2.88 12.51
CA TRP A 293 -8.98 2.12 13.59
C TRP A 293 -7.50 1.88 13.30
N ILE A 294 -6.62 2.15 14.27
CA ILE A 294 -5.16 1.98 14.13
C ILE A 294 -4.65 1.00 15.21
N ARG A 295 -3.76 0.09 14.83
CA ARG A 295 -3.09 -0.88 15.72
C ARG A 295 -1.66 -1.09 15.24
N LYS A 296 -0.68 -1.01 16.16
CA LYS A 296 0.74 -1.34 15.89
C LYS A 296 1.06 -2.80 16.17
N HIS A 297 2.09 -3.31 15.48
CA HIS A 297 2.76 -4.61 15.62
C HIS A 297 2.69 -5.28 17.00
N PHE A 298 2.50 -6.60 16.95
CA PHE A 298 2.58 -7.52 18.09
C PHE A 298 3.92 -8.26 18.05
N MET A 299 4.77 -8.04 19.05
CA MET A 299 5.73 -9.05 19.49
C MET A 299 5.02 -9.98 20.48
N VAL A 300 5.10 -11.29 20.28
CA VAL A 300 4.85 -12.29 21.34
C VAL A 300 6.19 -12.72 21.93
#